data_AF-A0A6J5GUY0-F1
#
_entry.id   AF-A0A6J5GUY0-F1
#
_cell.length_a   1.000
_cell.length_b   1.000
_cell.length_c   1.000
_cell.angle_alpha   90.00
_cell.angle_beta   90.00
_cell.angle_gamma   90.00
#
_symmetry.space_group_name_H-M   'P 1'
#
loop_
_entity.id
_entity.type
_entity.pdbx_description
1 polymer ?
#
loop_
_entity_poly.entity_id
_entity_poly.type
_entity_poly.pdbx_seq_one_letter_code
_entity_poly.pdbx_strand_id
1 'polypeptide(L)'
;MRLVKLMALTIIVGYSLIASAWGGDHKATKTYSDAHIQFSYPENRYLRVSSAETEQSGFYAYFLQLKNEDEADLITVCMKGIKDCGTNMGMVQPYWYSEDGTLMLFSATTAVKTKRNAQGEIVFEAFPACPATDHEGSSAYGGDCYVVVKAEKDRTLSMTYWIGPTSLHHSKSEAVREAMAILKSIRTR
;
A
#
# COMPACT_ATOMS: atom_id res chain seq x y z
N MET A 1 -47.38 57.29 -32.25
CA MET A 1 -46.66 56.97 -33.51
C MET A 1 -45.16 57.17 -33.30
N ARG A 2 -44.36 56.14 -33.64
CA ARG A 2 -42.88 56.12 -33.77
C ARG A 2 -42.07 56.34 -32.47
N LEU A 3 -41.62 55.29 -31.76
CA LEU A 3 -40.45 54.41 -32.00
C LEU A 3 -39.14 55.16 -32.25
N VAL A 4 -38.29 55.28 -31.23
CA VAL A 4 -36.83 55.21 -31.38
C VAL A 4 -36.29 54.29 -30.27
N LYS A 5 -35.68 53.19 -30.72
CA LYS A 5 -35.07 52.13 -29.92
C LYS A 5 -33.74 52.65 -29.34
N LEU A 6 -33.58 52.63 -28.02
CA LEU A 6 -32.26 52.59 -27.39
C LEU A 6 -31.92 51.13 -27.10
N MET A 7 -31.10 50.55 -27.96
CA MET A 7 -30.40 49.28 -27.71
C MET A 7 -29.33 49.55 -26.65
N ALA A 8 -29.57 49.08 -25.43
CA ALA A 8 -28.51 48.93 -24.43
C ALA A 8 -27.73 47.66 -24.77
N LEU A 9 -26.48 47.85 -25.23
CA LEU A 9 -25.53 46.78 -25.46
C LEU A 9 -24.87 46.41 -24.10
N THR A 10 -25.48 45.49 -23.36
CA THR A 10 -24.89 44.97 -22.12
C THR A 10 -23.83 43.93 -22.49
N ILE A 11 -22.56 44.31 -22.47
CA ILE A 11 -21.43 43.38 -22.60
C ILE A 11 -21.36 42.57 -21.30
N ILE A 12 -21.87 41.34 -21.33
CA ILE A 12 -21.59 40.34 -20.29
C ILE A 12 -20.17 39.85 -20.56
N VAL A 13 -19.18 40.49 -19.93
CA VAL A 13 -17.84 39.91 -19.79
C VAL A 13 -17.97 38.75 -18.82
N GLY A 14 -18.28 37.57 -19.36
CA GLY A 14 -18.17 36.31 -18.65
C GLY A 14 -16.70 36.05 -18.36
N TYR A 15 -16.22 36.45 -17.18
CA TYR A 15 -15.01 35.88 -16.60
C TYR A 15 -15.31 34.42 -16.24
N SER A 16 -15.18 33.54 -17.22
CA SER A 16 -14.95 32.13 -16.96
C SER A 16 -13.61 32.04 -16.26
N LEU A 17 -13.63 32.07 -14.93
CA LEU A 17 -12.55 31.52 -14.11
C LEU A 17 -12.46 30.04 -14.46
N ILE A 18 -11.65 29.73 -15.47
CA ILE A 18 -11.15 28.38 -15.68
C ILE A 18 -10.34 28.11 -14.41
N ALA A 19 -10.94 27.37 -13.49
CA ALA A 19 -10.23 26.75 -12.40
C ALA A 19 -9.07 25.99 -13.04
N SER A 20 -7.86 26.53 -12.91
CA SER A 20 -6.64 25.80 -13.13
C SER A 20 -6.66 24.67 -12.11
N ALA A 21 -7.20 23.52 -12.51
CA ALA A 21 -6.91 22.27 -11.87
C ALA A 21 -5.39 22.12 -11.99
N TRP A 22 -4.70 22.51 -10.92
CA TRP A 22 -3.29 22.25 -10.73
C TRP A 22 -3.07 20.78 -11.03
N GLY A 23 -2.29 20.52 -12.08
CA GLY A 23 -1.89 19.18 -12.47
C GLY A 23 -1.29 18.50 -11.24
N GLY A 24 -2.02 17.52 -10.70
CA GLY A 24 -1.41 16.57 -9.80
C GLY A 24 -0.30 15.93 -10.58
N ASP A 25 0.92 16.04 -10.05
CA ASP A 25 2.08 15.33 -10.54
C ASP A 25 1.73 13.83 -10.52
N HIS A 26 1.25 13.33 -11.66
CA HIS A 26 0.83 11.95 -11.80
C HIS A 26 2.12 11.14 -11.76
N LYS A 27 2.54 10.73 -10.54
CA LYS A 27 3.65 9.79 -10.35
C LYS A 27 3.40 8.64 -11.33
N ALA A 28 4.28 8.46 -12.32
CA ALA A 28 4.12 7.43 -13.34
C ALA A 28 3.92 6.07 -12.67
N THR A 29 2.92 5.31 -13.11
CA THR A 29 2.60 4.01 -12.54
C THR A 29 3.04 2.90 -13.50
N LYS A 30 3.62 1.85 -12.95
CA LYS A 30 3.88 0.58 -13.65
C LYS A 30 2.89 -0.47 -13.18
N THR A 31 2.66 -1.46 -14.04
CA THR A 31 1.85 -2.63 -13.71
C THR A 31 2.73 -3.87 -13.74
N TYR A 32 2.74 -4.61 -12.64
CA TYR A 32 3.23 -5.98 -12.60
C TYR A 32 2.10 -6.94 -12.93
N SER A 33 2.42 -8.01 -13.64
CA SER A 33 1.47 -9.05 -14.00
C SER A 33 2.19 -10.38 -14.19
N ASP A 34 1.63 -11.43 -13.62
CA ASP A 34 2.03 -12.82 -13.87
C ASP A 34 0.81 -13.72 -14.08
N ALA A 35 0.97 -15.03 -13.87
CA ALA A 35 -0.11 -16.01 -13.98
C ALA A 35 -1.13 -15.92 -12.84
N HIS A 36 -0.75 -15.38 -11.68
CA HIS A 36 -1.56 -15.43 -10.45
C HIS A 36 -2.18 -14.08 -10.12
N ILE A 37 -1.44 -12.99 -10.31
CA ILE A 37 -1.88 -11.65 -9.92
C ILE A 37 -1.46 -10.56 -10.91
N GLN A 38 -2.09 -9.41 -10.73
CA GLN A 38 -1.70 -8.15 -11.33
C GLN A 38 -1.85 -7.05 -10.28
N PHE A 39 -0.92 -6.09 -10.25
CA PHE A 39 -1.02 -4.89 -9.42
C PHE A 39 -0.25 -3.71 -10.01
N SER A 40 -0.59 -2.50 -9.58
CA SER A 40 0.05 -1.26 -10.01
C SER A 40 0.90 -0.66 -8.88
N TYR A 41 2.03 -0.06 -9.23
CA TYR A 41 2.96 0.55 -8.28
C TYR A 41 3.63 1.82 -8.87
N PRO A 42 4.06 2.77 -8.03
CA PRO A 42 4.79 3.96 -8.46
C PRO A 42 6.16 3.61 -9.07
N GLU A 43 6.38 3.97 -10.33
CA GLU A 43 7.60 3.65 -11.07
C GLU A 43 8.85 4.31 -10.46
N ASN A 44 8.70 5.49 -9.87
CA ASN A 44 9.80 6.23 -9.29
C ASN A 44 10.32 5.63 -7.98
N ARG A 45 9.57 4.73 -7.33
CA ARG A 45 9.96 4.12 -6.05
C ARG A 45 10.70 2.79 -6.23
N TYR A 46 10.28 1.97 -7.18
CA TYR A 46 10.75 0.58 -7.30
C TYR A 46 11.62 0.36 -8.53
N LEU A 47 12.72 -0.39 -8.35
CA LEU A 47 13.62 -0.80 -9.41
C LEU A 47 13.05 -1.97 -10.21
N ARG A 48 12.54 -3.00 -9.50
CA ARG A 48 11.98 -4.22 -10.09
C ARG A 48 11.06 -4.94 -9.12
N VAL A 49 10.28 -5.88 -9.65
CA VAL A 49 9.46 -6.82 -8.88
C VAL A 49 9.97 -8.23 -9.12
N SER A 50 10.12 -9.03 -8.07
CA SER A 50 10.49 -10.45 -8.14
C SER A 50 9.55 -11.29 -7.28
N SER A 51 9.11 -12.44 -7.81
CA SER A 51 8.35 -13.43 -7.04
C SER A 51 9.28 -14.23 -6.13
N ALA A 52 8.81 -14.57 -4.94
CA ALA A 52 9.45 -15.54 -4.06
C ALA A 52 8.85 -16.93 -4.32
N GLU A 53 9.68 -17.96 -4.30
CA GLU A 53 9.19 -19.33 -4.24
C GLU A 53 8.49 -19.57 -2.91
N THR A 54 7.32 -20.21 -2.96
CA THR A 54 6.56 -20.56 -1.77
C THR A 54 6.16 -22.03 -1.87
N GLU A 55 6.21 -22.75 -0.76
CA GLU A 55 5.89 -24.18 -0.73
C GLU A 55 4.37 -24.43 -0.69
N GLN A 56 3.56 -23.39 -0.48
CA GLN A 56 2.13 -23.51 -0.26
C GLN A 56 1.34 -23.09 -1.50
N SER A 57 0.58 -24.04 -2.06
CA SER A 57 -0.39 -23.76 -3.12
C SER A 57 -1.38 -22.67 -2.69
N GLY A 58 -1.54 -21.66 -3.56
CA GLY A 58 -2.41 -20.51 -3.29
C GLY A 58 -1.79 -19.47 -2.35
N PHE A 59 -0.49 -19.54 -2.05
CA PHE A 59 0.24 -18.48 -1.37
C PHE A 59 1.32 -17.92 -2.30
N TYR A 60 1.34 -16.61 -2.48
CA TYR A 60 2.26 -15.94 -3.39
C TYR A 60 2.91 -14.76 -2.68
N ALA A 61 4.19 -14.53 -2.94
CA ALA A 61 4.94 -13.43 -2.36
C ALA A 61 5.75 -12.71 -3.43
N TYR A 62 5.78 -11.38 -3.34
CA TYR A 62 6.42 -10.51 -4.32
C TYR A 62 7.22 -9.44 -3.60
N PHE A 63 8.53 -9.42 -3.86
CA PHE A 63 9.42 -8.38 -3.40
C PHE A 63 9.46 -7.26 -4.43
N LEU A 64 9.23 -6.03 -3.99
CA LEU A 64 9.35 -4.82 -4.77
C LEU A 64 10.64 -4.12 -4.32
N GLN A 65 11.73 -4.33 -5.06
CA GLN A 65 13.03 -3.76 -4.74
C GLN A 65 12.96 -2.24 -4.85
N LEU A 66 13.36 -1.54 -3.79
CA LEU A 66 13.41 -0.09 -3.77
C LEU A 66 14.59 0.43 -4.60
N LYS A 67 14.44 1.64 -5.15
CA LYS A 67 15.56 2.33 -5.81
C LYS A 67 16.46 2.97 -4.75
N ASN A 68 17.76 2.77 -4.90
CA ASN A 68 18.81 3.35 -4.04
C ASN A 68 18.76 2.90 -2.57
N GLU A 69 18.02 1.84 -2.26
CA GLU A 69 17.95 1.22 -0.94
C GLU A 69 18.17 -0.28 -1.12
N ASP A 70 18.77 -0.94 -0.13
CA ASP A 70 18.96 -2.40 -0.14
C ASP A 70 17.67 -3.13 0.25
N GLU A 71 16.74 -2.41 0.88
CA GLU A 71 15.44 -2.88 1.34
C GLU A 71 14.44 -3.10 0.20
N ALA A 72 13.45 -3.95 0.45
CA ALA A 72 12.35 -4.22 -0.46
C ALA A 72 11.02 -4.17 0.28
N ASP A 73 10.00 -3.63 -0.38
CA ASP A 73 8.62 -3.82 0.08
C ASP A 73 8.20 -5.25 -0.26
N LEU A 74 7.33 -5.83 0.56
CA LEU A 74 6.84 -7.19 0.36
C LEU A 74 5.32 -7.16 0.23
N ILE A 75 4.80 -7.76 -0.84
CA ILE A 75 3.39 -8.10 -0.99
C ILE A 75 3.23 -9.60 -0.79
N THR A 76 2.23 -10.01 -0.01
CA THR A 76 1.79 -11.41 0.00
C THR A 76 0.31 -11.53 -0.34
N VAL A 77 -0.02 -12.61 -1.02
CA VAL A 77 -1.38 -12.97 -1.43
C VAL A 77 -1.63 -14.40 -1.04
N CYS A 78 -2.57 -14.61 -0.13
CA CYS A 78 -3.04 -15.92 0.29
C CYS A 78 -4.48 -16.12 -0.18
N MET A 79 -4.74 -17.17 -0.96
CA MET A 79 -6.05 -17.51 -1.53
C MET A 79 -6.96 -18.23 -0.51
N LYS A 80 -6.88 -17.81 0.76
CA LYS A 80 -7.71 -18.26 1.87
C LYS A 80 -8.00 -17.09 2.81
N GLY A 81 -9.00 -17.27 3.68
CA GLY A 81 -9.29 -16.29 4.73
C GLY A 81 -8.16 -16.18 5.75
N ILE A 82 -8.08 -15.04 6.44
CA ILE A 82 -6.95 -14.72 7.33
C ILE A 82 -6.70 -15.76 8.41
N LYS A 83 -7.77 -16.40 8.92
CA LYS A 83 -7.67 -17.47 9.93
C LYS A 83 -6.90 -18.68 9.42
N ASP A 84 -7.06 -19.04 8.16
CA ASP A 84 -6.36 -20.18 7.56
C ASP A 84 -4.95 -19.81 7.12
N CYS A 85 -4.73 -18.56 6.71
CA CYS A 85 -3.40 -18.09 6.33
C CYS A 85 -2.51 -17.86 7.55
N GLY A 86 -3.07 -17.36 8.66
CA GLY A 86 -2.33 -16.95 9.85
C GLY A 86 -1.88 -18.08 10.78
N THR A 87 -2.18 -19.34 10.48
CA THR A 87 -1.79 -20.51 11.30
C THR A 87 -0.47 -21.16 10.87
N ASN A 88 0.02 -20.86 9.67
CA ASN A 88 1.26 -21.42 9.13
C ASN A 88 2.45 -20.50 9.44
N MET A 89 3.04 -20.65 10.63
CA MET A 89 4.32 -20.01 10.98
C MET A 89 5.44 -20.55 10.08
N GLY A 90 6.19 -19.66 9.41
CA GLY A 90 7.31 -20.03 8.53
C GLY A 90 7.24 -19.45 7.11
N MET A 91 6.12 -18.84 6.73
CA MET A 91 6.02 -18.09 5.48
C MET A 91 6.53 -16.65 5.63
N VAL A 92 6.89 -16.02 4.51
CA VAL A 92 7.29 -14.60 4.47
C VAL A 92 6.17 -13.61 4.81
N GLN A 93 4.96 -14.08 5.14
CA GLN A 93 3.85 -13.20 5.51
C GLN A 93 4.12 -12.45 6.82
N PRO A 94 3.71 -11.18 6.94
CA PRO A 94 3.97 -10.37 8.13
C PRO A 94 2.88 -10.53 9.20
N TYR A 95 2.15 -11.65 9.25
CA TYR A 95 1.07 -11.85 10.21
C TYR A 95 0.91 -13.32 10.62
N TRP A 96 0.44 -13.54 11.84
CA TRP A 96 0.09 -14.86 12.36
C TRP A 96 -0.89 -14.72 13.53
N TYR A 97 -1.54 -15.82 13.90
CA TYR A 97 -2.29 -15.90 15.15
C TYR A 97 -1.39 -16.47 16.24
N SER A 98 -1.34 -15.81 17.40
CA SER A 98 -0.75 -16.39 18.62
C SER A 98 -1.63 -17.51 19.17
N GLU A 99 -1.09 -18.27 20.13
CA GLU A 99 -1.76 -19.42 20.75
C GLU A 99 -3.11 -19.05 21.40
N ASP A 100 -3.25 -17.83 21.91
CA ASP A 100 -4.49 -17.28 22.49
C ASP A 100 -5.51 -16.81 21.43
N GLY A 101 -5.17 -16.89 20.14
CA GLY A 101 -6.00 -16.45 19.03
C GLY A 101 -5.91 -14.94 18.71
N THR A 102 -4.95 -14.22 19.30
CA THR A 102 -4.69 -12.81 18.96
C THR A 102 -3.97 -12.72 17.60
N LEU A 103 -4.42 -11.81 16.72
CA LEU A 103 -3.73 -11.56 15.45
C LEU A 103 -2.52 -10.65 15.70
N MET A 104 -1.34 -11.14 15.35
CA MET A 104 -0.06 -10.44 15.43
C MET A 104 0.38 -9.99 14.04
N LEU A 105 0.94 -8.79 13.95
CA LEU A 105 1.55 -8.25 12.73
C LEU A 105 3.03 -7.95 12.99
N PHE A 106 3.90 -8.50 12.15
CA PHE A 106 5.36 -8.30 12.11
C PHE A 106 6.13 -8.81 13.34
N SER A 107 5.77 -8.37 14.54
CA SER A 107 6.35 -8.85 15.81
C SER A 107 5.27 -9.11 16.86
N ALA A 108 5.61 -9.91 17.87
CA ALA A 108 4.69 -10.21 18.97
C ALA A 108 4.35 -8.99 19.87
N THR A 109 5.06 -7.87 19.72
CA THR A 109 4.86 -6.67 20.56
C THR A 109 4.30 -5.49 19.78
N THR A 110 4.08 -5.63 18.47
CA THR A 110 3.62 -4.54 17.63
C THR A 110 2.14 -4.24 17.89
N ALA A 111 1.84 -2.97 18.16
CA ALA A 111 0.46 -2.52 18.34
C ALA A 111 -0.32 -2.57 17.01
N VAL A 112 -1.38 -3.38 16.97
CA VAL A 112 -2.24 -3.56 15.80
C VAL A 112 -3.50 -2.69 15.91
N LYS A 113 -3.79 -1.92 14.86
CA LYS A 113 -5.05 -1.18 14.70
C LYS A 113 -5.95 -1.92 13.72
N THR A 114 -7.22 -2.08 14.09
CA THR A 114 -8.22 -2.75 13.26
C THR A 114 -9.24 -1.75 12.74
N LYS A 115 -9.46 -1.76 11.43
CA LYS A 115 -10.50 -1.00 10.73
C LYS A 115 -11.43 -1.98 10.03
N ARG A 116 -12.74 -1.71 10.06
CA ARG A 116 -13.75 -2.48 9.33
C ARG A 116 -14.51 -1.54 8.40
N ASN A 117 -14.68 -1.90 7.14
CA ASN A 117 -15.54 -1.14 6.24
C ASN A 117 -16.96 -1.72 6.18
N ALA A 118 -17.87 -0.97 5.54
CA ALA A 118 -19.28 -1.35 5.42
C ALA A 118 -19.51 -2.66 4.65
N GLN A 119 -18.55 -3.06 3.81
CA GLN A 119 -18.58 -4.28 3.01
C GLN A 119 -18.06 -5.51 3.79
N GLY A 120 -17.71 -5.35 5.07
CA GLY A 120 -17.22 -6.42 5.92
C GLY A 120 -15.75 -6.76 5.75
N GLU A 121 -15.02 -6.03 4.89
CA GLU A 121 -13.57 -6.15 4.78
C GLU A 121 -12.93 -5.61 6.06
N ILE A 122 -11.95 -6.36 6.58
CA ILE A 122 -11.21 -6.00 7.78
C ILE A 122 -9.79 -5.66 7.37
N VAL A 123 -9.32 -4.48 7.78
CA VAL A 123 -7.95 -4.02 7.56
C VAL A 123 -7.26 -3.94 8.90
N PHE A 124 -6.13 -4.63 9.02
CA PHE A 124 -5.24 -4.57 10.17
C PHE A 124 -4.01 -3.77 9.78
N GLU A 125 -3.62 -2.82 10.63
CA GLU A 125 -2.52 -1.90 10.35
C GLU A 125 -1.57 -1.84 11.55
N ALA A 126 -0.28 -1.74 11.26
CA ALA A 126 0.77 -1.63 12.25
C ALA A 126 1.93 -0.76 11.73
N PHE A 127 2.70 -0.19 12.65
CA PHE A 127 3.91 0.57 12.36
C PHE A 127 5.09 0.01 13.16
N PRO A 128 5.60 -1.19 12.81
CA PRO A 128 6.74 -1.78 13.51
C PRO A 128 8.05 -1.08 13.12
N ALA A 129 9.04 -1.18 14.01
CA ALA A 129 10.43 -1.07 13.60
C ALA A 129 10.82 -2.32 12.78
N CYS A 130 11.65 -2.16 11.77
CA CYS A 130 12.07 -3.24 10.89
C CYS A 130 13.58 -3.22 10.62
N PRO A 131 14.15 -4.34 10.13
CA PRO A 131 15.57 -4.42 9.84
C PRO A 131 15.99 -3.41 8.78
N ALA A 132 17.17 -2.82 8.98
CA ALA A 132 17.78 -1.87 8.08
C ALA A 132 19.30 -2.08 8.07
N THR A 133 19.96 -1.73 6.97
CA THR A 133 21.42 -1.58 6.97
C THR A 133 21.79 -0.13 6.71
N ASP A 134 22.54 0.48 7.62
CA ASP A 134 23.08 1.82 7.43
C ASP A 134 24.61 1.84 7.59
N HIS A 135 25.18 3.03 7.68
CA HIS A 135 26.62 3.24 7.84
C HIS A 135 27.19 2.70 9.16
N GLU A 136 26.35 2.46 10.17
CA GLU A 136 26.73 1.84 11.45
C GLU A 136 26.63 0.30 11.40
N GLY A 137 25.98 -0.24 10.35
CA GLY A 137 25.85 -1.66 10.08
C GLY A 137 24.39 -2.13 10.04
N SER A 138 24.17 -3.45 10.00
CA SER A 138 22.83 -4.02 10.01
C SER A 138 22.22 -4.00 11.40
N SER A 139 21.01 -3.45 11.53
CA SER A 139 20.23 -3.40 12.76
C SER A 139 18.86 -4.03 12.54
N ALA A 140 18.41 -4.87 13.47
CA ALA A 140 17.07 -5.46 13.44
C ALA A 140 15.93 -4.43 13.63
N TYR A 141 16.27 -3.23 14.09
CA TYR A 141 15.33 -2.15 14.41
C TYR A 141 15.80 -0.79 13.85
N GLY A 142 16.60 -0.80 12.79
CA GLY A 142 17.21 0.41 12.21
C GLY A 142 16.27 1.23 11.33
N GLY A 143 15.08 0.70 11.02
CA GLY A 143 14.10 1.34 10.16
C GLY A 143 12.68 1.33 10.70
N ASP A 144 11.84 2.14 10.07
CA ASP A 144 10.40 2.15 10.26
C ASP A 144 9.71 1.47 9.08
N CYS A 145 8.68 0.68 9.39
CA CYS A 145 7.82 0.05 8.39
C CYS A 145 6.35 0.35 8.64
N TYR A 146 5.54 0.24 7.60
CA TYR A 146 4.09 0.15 7.69
C TYR A 146 3.67 -1.25 7.22
N VAL A 147 2.92 -1.95 8.07
CA VAL A 147 2.39 -3.27 7.74
C VAL A 147 0.88 -3.17 7.68
N VAL A 148 0.32 -3.68 6.59
CA VAL A 148 -1.12 -3.74 6.40
C VAL A 148 -1.56 -5.12 5.93
N VAL A 149 -2.64 -5.62 6.52
CA VAL A 149 -3.29 -6.87 6.13
C VAL A 149 -4.76 -6.57 5.82
N LYS A 150 -5.19 -6.84 4.60
CA LYS A 150 -6.58 -6.81 4.19
C LYS A 150 -7.13 -8.24 4.19
N ALA A 151 -8.00 -8.52 5.15
CA ALA A 151 -8.69 -9.79 5.28
C ALA A 151 -10.06 -9.73 4.59
N GLU A 152 -10.24 -10.64 3.62
CA GLU A 152 -11.50 -10.89 2.94
C GLU A 152 -11.97 -12.32 3.27
N LYS A 153 -13.14 -12.72 2.76
CA LYS A 153 -13.73 -14.03 3.10
C LYS A 153 -12.89 -15.20 2.57
N ASP A 154 -12.38 -15.06 1.35
CA ASP A 154 -11.73 -16.09 0.55
C ASP A 154 -10.27 -15.76 0.22
N ARG A 155 -9.78 -14.59 0.63
CA ARG A 155 -8.38 -14.20 0.43
C ARG A 155 -7.87 -13.27 1.51
N THR A 156 -6.56 -13.25 1.66
CA THR A 156 -5.83 -12.34 2.55
C THR A 156 -4.70 -11.70 1.76
N LEU A 157 -4.69 -10.37 1.72
CA LEU A 157 -3.65 -9.59 1.08
C LEU A 157 -2.84 -8.90 2.16
N SER A 158 -1.52 -8.87 2.05
CA SER A 158 -0.71 -8.05 2.94
C SER A 158 0.38 -7.30 2.22
N MET A 159 0.81 -6.21 2.83
CA MET A 159 1.98 -5.46 2.41
C MET A 159 2.81 -5.05 3.63
N THR A 160 4.11 -5.30 3.56
CA THR A 160 5.12 -4.62 4.37
C THR A 160 5.75 -3.53 3.51
N TYR A 161 5.61 -2.28 3.93
CA TYR A 161 6.10 -1.10 3.24
C TYR A 161 7.20 -0.45 4.08
N TRP A 162 8.40 -0.36 3.53
CA TRP A 162 9.54 0.34 4.10
C TRP A 162 9.30 1.85 4.12
N ILE A 163 9.31 2.45 5.30
CA ILE A 163 9.14 3.90 5.43
C ILE A 163 10.49 4.61 5.27
N GLY A 164 11.54 4.05 5.83
CA GLY A 164 12.89 4.60 5.83
C GLY A 164 13.65 4.28 7.11
N PRO A 165 14.93 4.66 7.19
CA PRO A 165 15.71 4.58 8.42
C PRO A 165 15.05 5.35 9.56
N THR A 166 15.11 4.85 10.80
CA THR A 166 14.53 5.51 11.98
C THR A 166 15.15 6.88 12.25
N SER A 167 16.39 7.09 11.83
CA SER A 167 17.10 8.38 11.88
C SER A 167 16.48 9.45 10.98
N LEU A 168 15.64 9.06 10.02
CA LEU A 168 14.98 9.96 9.08
C LEU A 168 13.46 9.98 9.33
N HIS A 169 12.91 11.15 9.65
CA HIS A 169 11.47 11.30 9.81
C HIS A 169 10.75 11.33 8.46
N HIS A 170 10.27 10.17 8.01
CA HIS A 170 9.41 10.05 6.84
C HIS A 170 7.91 10.07 7.22
N SER A 171 7.07 10.52 6.29
CA SER A 171 5.64 10.68 6.54
C SER A 171 4.90 9.34 6.60
N LYS A 172 4.45 8.96 7.81
CA LYS A 172 3.60 7.77 8.02
C LYS A 172 2.29 7.82 7.21
N SER A 173 1.73 9.01 6.99
CA SER A 173 0.48 9.15 6.22
C SER A 173 0.70 8.92 4.72
N GLU A 174 1.87 9.28 4.19
CA GLU A 174 2.23 8.96 2.81
C GLU A 174 2.42 7.45 2.63
N ALA A 175 3.14 6.80 3.56
CA ALA A 175 3.32 5.36 3.56
C ALA A 175 1.99 4.60 3.55
N VAL A 176 1.04 4.98 4.43
CA VAL A 176 -0.32 4.41 4.44
C VAL A 176 -1.01 4.59 3.10
N ARG A 177 -0.98 5.81 2.54
CA ARG A 177 -1.65 6.12 1.28
C ARG A 177 -1.09 5.29 0.13
N GLU A 178 0.23 5.23 0.01
CA GLU A 178 0.90 4.52 -1.10
C GLU A 178 0.75 3.01 -0.99
N ALA A 179 1.00 2.43 0.19
CA ALA A 179 0.82 1.01 0.42
C ALA A 179 -0.63 0.56 0.17
N MET A 180 -1.60 1.33 0.66
CA MET A 180 -3.02 1.03 0.42
C MET A 180 -3.41 1.18 -1.05
N ALA A 181 -2.80 2.10 -1.80
CA ALA A 181 -3.06 2.23 -3.23
C ALA A 181 -2.57 0.99 -4.00
N ILE A 182 -1.37 0.50 -3.67
CA ILE A 182 -0.82 -0.74 -4.25
C ILE A 182 -1.71 -1.93 -3.87
N LEU A 183 -1.99 -2.12 -2.58
CA LEU A 183 -2.79 -3.24 -2.09
C LEU A 183 -4.20 -3.29 -2.71
N LYS A 184 -4.85 -2.13 -2.89
CA LYS A 184 -6.17 -2.03 -3.54
C LYS A 184 -6.14 -2.32 -5.04
N SER A 185 -4.98 -2.17 -5.68
CA SER A 185 -4.83 -2.44 -7.11
C SER A 185 -4.66 -3.93 -7.42
N ILE A 186 -4.41 -4.77 -6.40
CA ILE A 186 -4.20 -6.21 -6.58
C ILE A 186 -5.46 -6.86 -7.14
N ARG A 187 -5.30 -7.55 -8.26
CA ARG A 187 -6.29 -8.42 -8.90
C ARG A 187 -5.71 -9.82 -9.02
N THR A 188 -6.45 -10.81 -8.56
CA THR A 188 -6.15 -12.23 -8.78
C THR A 188 -6.65 -12.64 -10.16
N ARG A 189 -5.96 -13.56 -10.82
CA ARG A 189 -6.31 -14.07 -12.16
C ARG A 189 -6.78 -15.51 -12.12
#